data_AF-A0A1B6LBM7-F1
#
_entry.id   AF-A0A1B6LBM7-F1
#
_cell.length_a   1.000
_cell.length_b   1.000
_cell.length_c   1.000
_cell.angle_alpha   90.00
_cell.angle_beta   90.00
_cell.angle_gamma   90.00
#
_symmetry.space_group_name_H-M   'P 1'
#
loop_
_entity.id
_entity.type
_entity.pdbx_description
1 polymer ?
#
loop_
_entity_poly.entity_id
_entity_poly.type
_entity_poly.pdbx_seq_one_letter_code
_entity_poly.pdbx_strand_id
1 'polypeptide(L)'
;MYLKYEMLEEKLASRMDAMFSVKNALIEVNPGKVLVPPRYRALGQRILDLEVRPDDVWAVAYPRTGSTWTLEMVWCIMNNLDFDAARSTLINMRSPIVELTALFGNDNGEVTDTISDSVGLVEAMPSPRCVRSHMPLQLLPRQLTSVKHDSLWKR
;
A
#
# COMPACT_ATOMS: atom_id res chain seq x y z
N MET A 1 12.73 -12.36 -8.93
CA MET A 1 11.98 -11.56 -9.92
C MET A 1 12.28 -10.09 -9.67
N TYR A 2 12.77 -9.35 -10.66
CA TYR A 2 13.22 -7.95 -10.49
C TYR A 2 12.18 -6.98 -11.02
N LEU A 3 12.08 -5.80 -10.37
CA LEU A 3 11.23 -4.71 -10.83
C LEU A 3 11.82 -4.07 -12.08
N LYS A 4 10.97 -3.80 -13.06
CA LYS A 4 11.28 -3.00 -14.25
C LYS A 4 10.35 -1.79 -14.27
N TYR A 5 10.90 -0.64 -14.66
CA TYR A 5 10.18 0.62 -14.71
C TYR A 5 10.29 1.20 -16.11
N GLU A 6 9.15 1.29 -16.79
CA GLU A 6 9.09 1.68 -18.19
C GLU A 6 8.30 3.00 -18.32
N MET A 7 8.73 3.82 -19.27
CA MET A 7 7.96 5.02 -19.64
C MET A 7 6.76 4.60 -20.49
N LEU A 8 5.67 5.35 -20.39
CA LEU A 8 4.48 5.08 -21.19
C LEU A 8 4.73 5.41 -22.66
N GLU A 9 4.05 4.70 -23.56
CA GLU A 9 3.98 5.06 -24.98
C GLU A 9 3.52 6.51 -25.14
N GLU A 10 4.11 7.25 -26.09
CA GLU A 10 3.91 8.69 -26.27
C GLU A 10 2.44 9.11 -26.23
N LYS A 11 1.56 8.41 -26.96
CA LYS A 11 0.12 8.71 -26.99
C LYS A 11 -0.54 8.55 -25.63
N LEU A 12 -0.17 7.53 -24.86
CA LEU A 12 -0.72 7.30 -23.52
C LEU A 12 -0.11 8.28 -22.51
N ALA A 13 1.20 8.52 -22.58
CA ALA A 13 1.92 9.48 -21.77
C ALA A 13 1.28 10.88 -21.88
N SER A 14 1.08 11.38 -23.10
CA SER A 14 0.46 12.71 -23.32
C SER A 14 -0.95 12.80 -22.73
N ARG A 15 -1.74 11.73 -22.79
CA ARG A 15 -3.09 11.70 -22.19
C ARG A 15 -3.04 11.73 -20.67
N MET A 16 -2.12 10.97 -20.05
CA MET A 16 -1.96 10.97 -18.60
C MET A 16 -1.42 12.31 -18.11
N ASP A 17 -0.44 12.87 -18.81
CA ASP A 17 0.14 14.17 -18.45
C ASP A 17 -0.90 15.29 -18.50
N ALA A 18 -1.78 15.28 -19.52
CA ALA A 18 -2.90 16.21 -19.61
C ALA A 18 -3.93 15.99 -18.48
N MET A 19 -4.23 14.73 -18.14
CA MET A 19 -5.19 14.39 -17.08
C MET A 19 -4.71 14.85 -15.69
N PHE A 20 -3.42 14.67 -15.39
CA PHE A 20 -2.84 15.04 -14.09
C PHE A 20 -2.20 16.43 -14.08
N SER A 21 -2.14 17.12 -15.23
CA SER A 21 -1.44 18.40 -15.40
C SER A 21 0.04 18.36 -14.99
N VAL A 22 0.69 17.21 -15.15
CA VAL A 22 2.08 16.95 -14.74
C VAL A 22 2.78 16.18 -15.86
N LYS A 23 3.99 16.59 -16.25
CA LYS A 23 4.78 15.88 -17.26
C LYS A 23 5.32 14.56 -16.68
N ASN A 24 5.25 13.47 -17.46
CA ASN A 24 5.62 12.12 -17.03
C ASN A 24 4.87 11.72 -15.74
N ALA A 25 3.56 11.97 -15.68
CA ALA A 25 2.76 11.79 -14.48
C ALA A 25 2.81 10.36 -13.92
N LEU A 26 2.92 9.36 -14.80
CA LEU A 26 2.90 7.94 -14.46
C LEU A 26 3.99 7.16 -15.21
N ILE A 27 4.42 6.05 -14.61
CA ILE A 27 5.29 5.03 -15.18
C ILE A 27 4.62 3.67 -15.10
N GLU A 28 4.98 2.75 -16.00
CA GLU A 28 4.56 1.35 -15.90
C GLU A 28 5.56 0.57 -15.04
N VAL A 29 5.05 -0.22 -14.09
CA VAL A 29 5.84 -1.12 -13.25
C VAL A 29 5.57 -2.56 -13.64
N ASN A 30 6.66 -3.29 -13.88
CA ASN A 30 6.64 -4.70 -14.23
C ASN A 30 7.42 -5.54 -13.20
N PRO A 31 6.93 -6.73 -12.83
CA PRO A 31 5.66 -7.35 -13.28
C PRO A 31 4.40 -6.68 -12.74
N GLY A 32 3.28 -6.89 -13.40
CA GLY A 32 1.95 -6.43 -12.94
C GLY A 32 1.30 -5.41 -13.86
N LYS A 33 2.07 -4.77 -14.76
CA LYS A 33 1.57 -3.76 -15.72
C LYS A 33 0.72 -2.68 -15.03
N VAL A 34 1.23 -2.19 -13.89
CA VAL A 34 0.54 -1.19 -13.08
C VAL A 34 1.09 0.19 -13.39
N LEU A 35 0.19 1.15 -13.56
CA LEU A 35 0.53 2.54 -13.74
C LEU A 35 0.56 3.24 -12.38
N VAL A 36 1.71 3.80 -12.02
CA VAL A 36 1.92 4.50 -10.73
C VAL A 36 2.79 5.74 -10.94
N PRO A 37 2.80 6.71 -10.01
CA PRO A 37 3.70 7.84 -10.10
C PRO A 37 5.18 7.43 -10.03
N PRO A 38 6.10 8.21 -10.65
CA PRO A 38 7.53 7.89 -10.69
C PRO A 38 8.19 7.65 -9.33
N ARG A 39 7.66 8.26 -8.25
CA ARG A 39 8.15 8.11 -6.88
C ARG A 39 8.11 6.68 -6.37
N TYR A 40 7.27 5.81 -6.94
CA TYR A 40 7.24 4.39 -6.61
C TYR A 40 8.60 3.69 -6.83
N ARG A 41 9.48 4.22 -7.70
CA ARG A 41 10.85 3.72 -7.87
C ARG A 41 11.64 3.65 -6.56
N ALA A 42 11.38 4.57 -5.62
CA ALA A 42 12.05 4.60 -4.32
C ALA A 42 11.45 3.60 -3.31
N LEU A 43 10.24 3.09 -3.56
CA LEU A 43 9.51 2.23 -2.63
C LEU A 43 9.46 0.78 -3.06
N GLY A 44 9.38 0.50 -4.37
CA GLY A 44 9.06 -0.83 -4.88
C GLY A 44 9.95 -1.93 -4.31
N GLN A 45 11.26 -1.69 -4.23
CA GLN A 45 12.18 -2.69 -3.65
C GLN A 45 11.97 -2.85 -2.13
N ARG A 46 11.77 -1.76 -1.37
CA ARG A 46 11.45 -1.83 0.06
C ARG A 46 10.15 -2.60 0.32
N ILE A 47 9.13 -2.43 -0.52
CA ILE A 47 7.87 -3.18 -0.42
C ILE A 47 8.11 -4.67 -0.67
N LEU A 48 8.89 -5.04 -1.69
CA LEU A 48 9.18 -6.45 -1.98
C LEU A 48 9.98 -7.14 -0.86
N ASP A 49 10.86 -6.39 -0.20
CA ASP A 49 11.75 -6.90 0.85
C ASP A 49 11.18 -6.76 2.26
N LEU A 50 10.00 -6.15 2.41
CA LEU A 50 9.32 -5.99 3.69
C LEU A 50 9.14 -7.35 4.37
N GLU A 51 9.50 -7.43 5.65
CA GLU A 51 9.25 -8.60 6.47
C GLU A 51 7.74 -8.80 6.65
N VAL A 52 7.26 -10.02 6.38
CA VAL A 52 5.87 -10.43 6.63
C VAL A 52 5.84 -11.28 7.90
N ARG A 53 5.06 -10.86 8.88
CA ARG A 53 4.90 -11.56 10.15
C ARG A 53 3.75 -12.58 10.04
N PRO A 54 3.81 -13.73 10.74
CA PRO A 54 2.76 -14.75 10.67
C PRO A 54 1.36 -14.28 11.06
N ASP A 55 1.28 -13.23 11.88
CA ASP A 55 0.04 -12.65 12.40
C ASP A 55 -0.40 -11.39 11.63
N ASP A 56 0.28 -11.05 10.53
CA ASP A 56 -0.15 -9.95 9.68
C ASP A 56 -1.43 -10.30 8.92
N VAL A 57 -2.31 -9.31 8.79
CA VAL A 57 -3.49 -9.38 7.93
C VAL A 57 -3.33 -8.40 6.78
N TRP A 58 -3.38 -8.91 5.55
CA TRP A 58 -3.24 -8.11 4.33
C TRP A 58 -4.56 -8.01 3.58
N ALA A 59 -5.08 -6.79 3.43
CA ALA A 59 -6.22 -6.50 2.58
C ALA A 59 -5.73 -6.01 1.21
N VAL A 60 -5.76 -6.90 0.22
CA VAL A 60 -5.34 -6.63 -1.16
C VAL A 60 -6.57 -6.56 -2.06
N ALA A 61 -6.84 -5.40 -2.65
CA ALA A 61 -8.01 -5.20 -3.50
C ALA A 61 -7.77 -4.10 -4.53
N TYR A 62 -8.51 -4.10 -5.64
CA TYR A 62 -8.46 -2.98 -6.58
C TYR A 62 -9.01 -1.68 -5.92
N PRO A 63 -8.55 -0.47 -6.30
CA PRO A 63 -9.09 0.76 -5.72
C PRO A 63 -10.61 0.85 -5.84
N ARG A 64 -11.26 1.39 -4.80
CA ARG A 64 -12.71 1.64 -4.73
C ARG A 64 -13.62 0.40 -4.63
N THR A 65 -13.09 -0.80 -4.37
CA THR A 65 -13.89 -2.02 -4.21
C THR A 65 -14.21 -2.39 -2.75
N GLY A 66 -14.29 -1.41 -1.85
CA GLY A 66 -14.70 -1.64 -0.45
C GLY A 66 -13.60 -2.01 0.55
N SER A 67 -12.32 -1.76 0.22
CA SER A 67 -11.19 -2.06 1.13
C SER A 67 -11.28 -1.34 2.47
N THR A 68 -11.79 -0.09 2.49
CA THR A 68 -11.99 0.69 3.72
C THR A 68 -12.93 0.01 4.70
N TRP A 69 -14.15 -0.36 4.28
CA TRP A 69 -15.11 -1.02 5.17
C TRP A 69 -14.63 -2.39 5.62
N THR A 70 -13.98 -3.12 4.72
CA THR A 70 -13.37 -4.43 5.05
C THR A 70 -12.35 -4.28 6.18
N LEU A 71 -11.46 -3.29 6.07
CA LEU A 71 -10.44 -3.05 7.08
C LEU A 71 -11.01 -2.55 8.41
N GLU A 72 -12.05 -1.72 8.41
CA GLU A 72 -12.70 -1.34 9.67
C GLU A 72 -13.25 -2.56 10.41
N MET A 73 -13.91 -3.47 9.70
CA MET A 73 -14.42 -4.71 10.30
C MET A 73 -13.28 -5.61 10.79
N VAL A 74 -12.27 -5.85 9.94
CA VAL A 74 -11.12 -6.69 10.29
C VAL A 74 -10.37 -6.13 11.50
N TRP A 75 -10.10 -4.82 11.51
CA TRP A 75 -9.38 -4.17 12.60
C TRP A 75 -10.16 -4.27 13.91
N CYS A 76 -11.47 -4.02 13.91
CA CYS A 76 -12.31 -4.20 15.09
C CYS A 76 -12.28 -5.65 15.59
N ILE A 77 -12.39 -6.65 14.70
CA ILE A 77 -12.32 -8.06 15.08
C ILE A 77 -10.97 -8.40 15.73
N MET A 78 -9.86 -7.92 15.16
CA MET A 78 -8.51 -8.16 15.69
C MET A 78 -8.27 -7.48 17.05
N ASN A 79 -8.92 -6.35 17.30
CA ASN A 79 -8.74 -5.53 18.50
C ASN A 79 -9.90 -5.69 19.49
N ASN A 80 -10.51 -6.88 19.56
CA ASN A 80 -11.58 -7.22 20.53
C ASN A 80 -12.77 -6.24 20.54
N LEU A 81 -13.14 -5.72 19.36
CA LEU A 81 -14.21 -4.77 19.15
C LEU A 81 -14.01 -3.43 19.89
N ASP A 82 -12.76 -2.96 19.98
CA ASP A 82 -12.42 -1.64 20.53
C ASP A 82 -12.86 -0.50 19.60
N PHE A 83 -14.14 -0.11 19.69
CA PHE A 83 -14.73 0.94 18.88
C PHE A 83 -14.22 2.34 19.23
N ASP A 84 -13.76 2.56 20.47
CA ASP A 84 -13.25 3.86 20.91
C ASP A 84 -11.90 4.14 20.26
N ALA A 85 -10.99 3.16 20.22
CA ALA A 85 -9.74 3.23 19.49
C ALA A 85 -9.96 3.36 17.97
N ALA A 86 -10.93 2.61 17.41
CA ALA A 86 -11.29 2.69 15.99
C ALA A 86 -11.75 4.09 15.58
N ARG A 87 -12.54 4.76 16.44
CA ARG A 87 -13.06 6.12 16.21
C ARG A 87 -12.01 7.21 16.41
N SER A 88 -11.14 7.06 17.41
CA SER A 88 -10.14 8.07 17.79
C SER A 88 -8.90 8.05 16.90
N THR A 89 -8.63 6.96 16.18
CA THR A 89 -7.43 6.80 15.35
C THR A 89 -7.78 6.71 13.87
N LEU A 90 -7.11 7.52 13.05
CA LEU A 90 -7.28 7.51 11.60
C LEU A 90 -6.99 6.12 11.00
N ILE A 91 -7.78 5.71 10.01
CA ILE A 91 -7.63 4.41 9.36
C ILE A 91 -6.23 4.21 8.77
N ASN A 92 -5.58 5.26 8.26
CA ASN A 92 -4.23 5.14 7.71
C ASN A 92 -3.14 4.88 8.77
N MET A 93 -3.42 5.19 10.04
CA MET A 93 -2.52 4.88 11.16
C MET A 93 -2.74 3.45 11.70
N ARG A 94 -3.99 2.96 11.60
CA ARG A 94 -4.38 1.60 12.01
C ARG A 94 -4.17 0.54 10.92
N SER A 95 -4.31 0.95 9.66
CA SER A 95 -4.32 0.11 8.47
C SER A 95 -3.75 0.85 7.25
N PRO A 96 -2.43 1.13 7.24
CA PRO A 96 -1.78 1.92 6.20
C PRO A 96 -1.87 1.27 4.82
N ILE A 97 -1.89 2.12 3.78
CA ILE A 97 -1.61 1.69 2.40
C ILE A 97 -0.10 1.66 2.24
N VAL A 98 0.49 0.50 1.96
CA VAL A 98 1.96 0.34 1.92
C VAL A 98 2.64 1.15 0.81
N GLU A 99 1.91 1.46 -0.26
CA GLU A 99 2.38 2.28 -1.38
C GLU A 99 1.99 3.78 -1.31
N LEU A 100 1.38 4.25 -0.21
CA LEU A 100 0.74 5.58 -0.15
C LEU A 100 1.68 6.72 -0.52
N THR A 101 2.94 6.62 -0.09
CA THR A 101 3.98 7.62 -0.34
C THR A 101 4.22 7.84 -1.84
N ALA A 102 4.03 6.83 -2.69
CA ALA A 102 4.17 7.01 -4.13
C ALA A 102 3.06 7.87 -4.72
N LEU A 103 1.86 7.85 -4.12
CA LEU A 103 0.66 8.50 -4.67
C LEU A 103 0.58 10.00 -4.36
N PHE A 104 1.06 10.41 -3.19
CA PHE A 104 0.94 11.79 -2.68
C PHE A 104 2.24 12.60 -2.81
N GLY A 105 3.26 12.05 -3.48
CA GLY A 105 4.59 12.64 -3.55
C GLY A 105 4.78 13.82 -4.51
N ASN A 106 3.72 14.27 -5.18
CA ASN A 106 3.73 15.39 -6.14
C ASN A 106 3.09 16.67 -5.57
N ASP A 107 2.63 16.65 -4.31
CA ASP A 107 1.99 17.81 -3.70
C ASP A 107 3.06 18.81 -3.26
N ASN A 108 3.01 20.02 -3.83
CA ASN A 108 3.86 21.17 -3.44
C ASN A 108 3.42 21.80 -2.09
N GLY A 109 2.75 21.05 -1.21
CA GLY A 109 2.18 21.53 0.04
C GLY A 109 2.35 20.50 1.17
N GLU A 110 2.23 20.96 2.41
CA GLU A 110 2.48 20.27 3.69
C GLU A 110 2.04 18.79 3.72
N VAL A 111 2.92 17.90 3.25
CA VAL A 111 2.80 16.47 3.45
C VAL A 111 3.14 16.22 4.92
N THR A 112 2.14 15.84 5.72
CA THR A 112 2.38 15.38 7.10
C THR A 112 3.39 14.22 7.11
N ASP A 113 4.29 14.18 8.09
CA ASP A 113 5.41 13.22 8.17
C ASP A 113 4.98 11.75 7.99
N THR A 114 3.74 11.41 8.38
CA THR A 114 3.16 10.06 8.27
C THR A 114 2.81 9.63 6.84
N ILE A 115 2.58 10.57 5.91
CA ILE A 115 2.37 10.26 4.48
C ILE A 115 3.72 10.12 3.75
N SER A 116 4.80 10.65 4.34
CA SER A 116 6.12 10.71 3.73
C SER A 116 6.84 9.35 3.66
N ASP A 117 6.60 8.41 4.58
CA ASP A 117 7.14 7.04 4.56
C ASP A 117 6.13 5.97 5.03
N SER A 118 5.24 5.59 4.11
CA SER A 118 4.24 4.52 4.30
C SER A 118 4.83 3.14 4.56
N VAL A 119 6.02 2.84 4.03
CA VAL A 119 6.69 1.56 4.28
C VAL A 119 7.24 1.54 5.71
N GLY A 120 7.92 2.63 6.11
CA GLY A 120 8.41 2.80 7.48
C GLY A 120 7.30 2.74 8.54
N LEU A 121 6.11 3.28 8.22
CA LEU A 121 4.94 3.15 9.09
C LEU A 121 4.56 1.67 9.31
N VAL A 122 4.51 0.85 8.26
CA VAL A 122 4.22 -0.59 8.38
C VAL A 122 5.31 -1.33 9.16
N GLU A 123 6.59 -0.95 8.99
CA GLU A 123 7.72 -1.53 9.71
C GLU A 123 7.63 -1.26 11.22
N ALA A 124 7.25 -0.03 11.60
CA ALA A 124 7.16 0.41 12.99
C ALA A 124 5.91 -0.09 13.74
N MET A 125 4.90 -0.62 13.06
CA MET A 125 3.66 -1.07 13.70
C MET A 125 3.89 -2.29 14.63
N PRO A 126 3.21 -2.31 15.79
CA PRO A 126 3.18 -3.50 16.64
C PRO A 126 2.42 -4.63 15.95
N SER A 127 2.75 -5.87 16.33
CA SER A 127 2.00 -7.07 15.91
C SER A 127 0.73 -7.25 16.76
N PRO A 128 -0.38 -7.74 16.18
CA PRO A 128 -0.56 -8.08 14.77
C PRO A 128 -0.81 -6.83 13.91
N ARG A 129 -0.27 -6.81 12.68
CA ARG A 129 -0.46 -5.66 11.76
C ARG A 129 -1.65 -5.90 10.84
N CYS A 130 -2.39 -4.84 10.53
CA CYS A 130 -3.38 -4.84 9.47
C CYS A 130 -2.88 -3.92 8.36
N VAL A 131 -2.58 -4.45 7.16
CA VAL A 131 -1.93 -3.70 6.07
C VAL A 131 -2.83 -3.72 4.84
N ARG A 132 -2.90 -2.59 4.13
CA ARG A 132 -3.66 -2.45 2.88
C ARG A 132 -2.72 -2.31 1.69
N SER A 133 -3.10 -2.90 0.57
CA SER A 133 -2.50 -2.54 -0.72
C SER A 133 -3.49 -2.65 -1.87
N HIS A 134 -3.25 -1.85 -2.89
CA HIS A 134 -3.90 -1.90 -4.20
C HIS A 134 -3.00 -2.49 -5.28
N MET A 135 -1.79 -2.90 -4.91
CA MET A 135 -0.84 -3.52 -5.81
C MET A 135 -1.18 -5.00 -6.07
N PRO A 136 -0.94 -5.51 -7.28
CA PRO A 136 -1.06 -6.93 -7.58
C PRO A 136 0.00 -7.72 -6.80
N LEU A 137 -0.27 -9.01 -6.59
CA LEU A 137 0.53 -9.89 -5.74
C LEU A 137 2.03 -9.89 -6.09
N GLN A 138 2.39 -9.70 -7.36
CA GLN A 138 3.79 -9.68 -7.80
C GLN A 138 4.58 -8.44 -7.35
N LEU A 139 3.88 -7.39 -6.88
CA LEU A 139 4.44 -6.15 -6.38
C LEU A 139 4.31 -6.01 -4.85
N LEU A 140 3.91 -7.09 -4.17
CA LEU A 140 3.81 -7.19 -2.71
C LEU A 140 5.02 -7.94 -2.13
N PRO A 141 5.19 -7.95 -0.79
CA PRO A 141 6.34 -8.61 -0.16
C PRO A 141 6.48 -10.05 -0.62
N ARG A 142 7.70 -10.48 -0.95
CA ARG A 142 7.95 -11.84 -1.48
C ARG A 142 7.54 -12.93 -0.47
N GLN A 143 7.61 -12.59 0.80
CA GLN A 143 7.30 -13.49 1.91
C GLN A 143 5.80 -13.78 2.04
N LEU A 144 4.92 -12.98 1.40
CA LEU A 144 3.47 -13.07 1.57
C LEU A 144 2.91 -14.46 1.22
N THR A 145 3.51 -15.15 0.25
CA THR A 145 3.11 -16.49 -0.21
C THR A 145 3.89 -17.63 0.45
N SER A 146 5.01 -17.34 1.12
CA SER A 146 5.85 -18.36 1.77
C SER A 146 5.64 -18.46 3.27
N VAL A 147 5.24 -17.37 3.93
CA VAL A 147 4.97 -17.34 5.37
C VAL A 147 3.69 -18.13 5.65
N LYS A 148 3.75 -19.00 6.65
CA LYS A 148 2.57 -19.70 7.15
C LYS A 148 1.82 -18.77 8.11
N HIS A 149 0.74 -18.19 7.61
CA HIS A 149 -0.11 -17.28 8.38
C HIS A 149 -0.84 -18.01 9.51
N ASP A 150 -0.93 -17.36 10.66
CA ASP A 150 -1.75 -17.83 11.76
C ASP A 150 -3.22 -17.69 11.42
N SER A 151 -3.99 -18.75 11.69
CA SER A 151 -5.44 -18.65 11.58
C SER A 151 -5.95 -17.81 12.74
N LEU A 152 -6.79 -16.82 12.44
CA LEU A 152 -7.53 -15.99 13.42
C LEU A 152 -8.40 -16.82 14.40
N TRP A 153 -8.55 -18.13 14.13
CA TRP A 153 -9.42 -19.06 14.85
C TRP A 153 -8.70 -20.00 15.84
N LYS A 154 -7.41 -19.79 16.13
CA LYS A 154 -6.74 -20.52 17.24
C LYS A 154 -7.15 -19.89 18.57
N ARG A 155 -8.34 -20.22 19.05
CA ARG A 155 -8.75 -20.04 20.45
C ARG A 155 -8.98 -21.41 21.07
#